data_AF-A0A1S3I423-F1
#
_entry.id   AF-A0A1S3I423-F1
#
_cell.length_a   1.000
_cell.length_b   1.000
_cell.length_c   1.000
_cell.angle_alpha   90.00
_cell.angle_beta   90.00
_cell.angle_gamma   90.00
#
_symmetry.space_group_name_H-M   'P 1'
#
loop_
_entity.id
_entity.type
_entity.pdbx_description
1 polymer ?
#
loop_
_entity_poly.entity_id
_entity_poly.type
_entity_poly.pdbx_seq_one_letter_code
_entity_poly.pdbx_strand_id
1 'polypeptide(L)'
;MFANSVVCPQACRGLPGRDGRDGTPGNDGNPGTDGNPGDDGKPGNDGNPGRDGTPGNNGNPGRDGNPGRDGNPGTEGKPGKDGRDGLHGQDGKDLQGPPGPAGPPGPSMTDDRIKQLIKEHGLPRNTTGGGSVYTRWGRTKCGASSKLLYEGYTAGSYFGQKGGASNYVCLPRDPQWGKYQDGIQNSGPVIYGTEYEMGYYSNDPFQRINVGGKNFKDHDAPCAVCYTQNRTSHVMIPAWKTCPAEWTLEYHGYLVAQFYSQYRTEFVCLDEAPEAVRGGEINRNGALFYVVQAKCGQALPCPNYVEGRELTCVVCSK
;
A
#
# COMPACT_ATOMS: atom_id res chain seq x y z
N MET A 1 -4.97 -59.77 -14.63
CA MET A 1 -6.44 -59.96 -14.58
C MET A 1 -6.71 -61.22 -13.77
N PHE A 2 -7.48 -61.06 -12.67
CA PHE A 2 -8.12 -62.08 -11.81
C PHE A 2 -7.20 -63.05 -11.02
N ALA A 3 -7.49 -63.51 -9.80
CA ALA A 3 -8.33 -63.06 -8.69
C ALA A 3 -7.97 -63.93 -7.45
N ASN A 4 -8.19 -63.36 -6.27
CA ASN A 4 -8.23 -63.87 -4.90
C ASN A 4 -8.31 -65.39 -4.60
N SER A 5 -7.50 -65.77 -3.60
CA SER A 5 -7.79 -66.40 -2.29
C SER A 5 -8.94 -67.39 -2.12
N VAL A 6 -8.73 -68.44 -1.30
CA VAL A 6 -9.41 -68.71 -0.01
C VAL A 6 -8.91 -70.04 0.58
N VAL A 7 -8.50 -70.06 1.86
CA VAL A 7 -8.65 -71.20 2.79
C VAL A 7 -8.99 -70.65 4.19
N CYS A 8 -10.19 -70.98 4.68
CA CYS A 8 -10.69 -70.90 6.07
C CYS A 8 -10.19 -72.16 6.85
N PRO A 9 -10.19 -72.30 8.20
CA PRO A 9 -11.32 -71.99 9.09
C PRO A 9 -11.00 -71.72 10.61
N GLN A 10 -12.07 -71.53 11.40
CA GLN A 10 -12.31 -72.17 12.72
C GLN A 10 -12.37 -71.30 14.01
N ALA A 11 -13.63 -71.10 14.43
CA ALA A 11 -14.21 -71.36 15.78
C ALA A 11 -14.27 -70.29 16.90
N CYS A 12 -15.54 -69.97 17.22
CA CYS A 12 -16.19 -69.96 18.55
C CYS A 12 -15.87 -68.88 19.59
N ARG A 13 -16.81 -67.93 19.76
CA ARG A 13 -17.33 -67.52 21.08
C ARG A 13 -18.67 -66.79 20.96
N GLY A 14 -19.56 -67.02 21.93
CA GLY A 14 -20.99 -66.68 21.88
C GLY A 14 -21.31 -65.18 21.73
N LEU A 15 -22.49 -64.91 21.17
CA LEU A 15 -23.04 -63.56 21.01
C LEU A 15 -23.40 -62.97 22.39
N PRO A 16 -22.89 -61.76 22.74
CA PRO A 16 -23.37 -60.97 23.86
C PRO A 16 -24.85 -60.57 23.68
N GLY A 17 -25.56 -60.37 24.80
CA GLY A 17 -26.97 -59.95 24.80
C GLY A 17 -27.19 -58.64 24.04
N ARG A 18 -28.39 -58.47 23.46
CA ARG A 18 -28.77 -57.22 22.79
C ARG A 18 -28.69 -56.05 23.77
N ASP A 19 -27.98 -55.01 23.37
CA ASP A 19 -27.93 -53.74 24.09
C ASP A 19 -29.36 -53.17 24.28
N GLY A 20 -29.60 -52.55 25.43
CA GLY A 20 -30.85 -51.85 25.72
C GLY A 20 -31.07 -50.70 24.73
N ARG A 21 -32.32 -50.42 24.35
CA ARG A 21 -32.64 -49.27 23.49
C ARG A 21 -32.22 -47.98 24.20
N ASP A 22 -31.55 -47.10 23.46
CA ASP A 22 -31.20 -45.76 23.92
C ASP A 22 -32.44 -45.00 24.40
N GLY A 23 -32.29 -44.26 25.50
CA GLY A 23 -33.32 -43.35 25.99
C GLY A 23 -33.60 -42.26 24.96
N THR A 24 -34.86 -41.86 24.81
CA THR A 24 -35.24 -40.74 23.96
C THR A 24 -34.52 -39.46 24.42
N PRO A 25 -33.96 -38.65 23.50
CA PRO A 25 -33.34 -37.37 23.85
C PRO A 25 -34.29 -36.48 24.66
N GLY A 26 -33.74 -35.78 25.65
CA GLY A 26 -34.51 -34.78 26.40
C GLY A 26 -34.94 -33.62 25.50
N ASN A 27 -36.11 -33.05 25.77
CA ASN A 27 -36.59 -31.87 25.03
C ASN A 27 -35.64 -30.69 25.25
N ASP A 28 -35.43 -29.90 24.19
CA ASP A 28 -34.61 -28.69 24.25
C ASP A 28 -35.16 -27.72 25.32
N GLY A 29 -34.25 -27.05 26.04
CA GLY A 29 -34.61 -26.01 26.99
C GLY A 29 -35.20 -24.79 26.28
N ASN A 30 -36.22 -24.17 26.88
CA ASN A 30 -36.78 -22.93 26.34
C ASN A 30 -35.69 -21.85 26.21
N PRO A 31 -35.69 -21.05 25.13
CA PRO A 31 -34.77 -19.92 25.00
C PRO A 31 -34.85 -18.97 26.20
N GLY A 32 -33.71 -18.44 26.63
CA GLY A 32 -33.67 -17.39 27.65
C GLY A 32 -34.41 -16.14 27.16
N THR A 33 -35.09 -15.44 28.05
CA THR A 33 -35.72 -14.15 27.74
C THR A 33 -34.64 -13.11 27.46
N ASP A 34 -34.86 -12.28 26.44
CA ASP A 34 -33.97 -11.14 26.14
C ASP A 34 -33.82 -10.23 27.38
N GLY A 35 -32.59 -9.73 27.59
CA GLY A 35 -32.34 -8.75 28.65
C GLY A 35 -33.06 -7.43 28.34
N ASN A 36 -33.62 -6.79 29.36
CA ASN A 36 -34.21 -5.46 29.18
C ASN A 36 -33.17 -4.48 28.63
N PRO A 37 -33.53 -3.60 27.68
CA PRO A 37 -32.68 -2.50 27.26
C PRO A 37 -32.21 -1.68 28.46
N GLY A 38 -30.97 -1.19 28.42
CA GLY A 38 -30.47 -0.27 29.45
C GLY A 38 -31.26 1.03 29.43
N ASP A 39 -31.49 1.63 30.60
CA ASP A 39 -32.21 2.90 30.71
C ASP A 39 -31.51 3.99 29.90
N ASP A 40 -32.29 4.79 29.16
CA ASP A 40 -31.79 5.96 28.45
C ASP A 40 -31.12 6.95 29.43
N GLY A 41 -29.98 7.50 29.01
CA GLY A 41 -29.32 8.57 29.76
C GLY A 41 -30.26 9.76 29.92
N LYS A 42 -30.41 10.28 31.15
CA LYS A 42 -31.29 11.43 31.42
C LYS A 42 -30.96 12.60 30.48
N PRO A 43 -31.94 13.18 29.76
CA PRO A 43 -31.74 14.40 29.00
C PRO A 43 -31.17 15.52 29.89
N GLY A 44 -30.27 16.33 29.33
CA GLY A 44 -29.81 17.54 29.99
C GLY A 44 -30.99 18.50 30.24
N ASN A 45 -31.01 19.18 31.38
CA ASN A 45 -32.11 20.09 31.72
C ASN A 45 -32.26 21.19 30.66
N ASP A 46 -33.49 21.39 30.17
CA ASP A 46 -33.82 22.48 29.26
C ASP A 46 -33.55 23.84 29.91
N GLY A 47 -33.08 24.80 29.11
CA GLY A 47 -32.96 26.20 29.52
C GLY A 47 -34.33 26.79 29.81
N ASN A 48 -34.47 27.55 30.91
CA ASN A 48 -35.74 28.16 31.30
C ASN A 48 -36.36 29.00 30.15
N PRO A 49 -37.64 28.75 29.78
CA PRO A 49 -38.34 29.57 28.80
C PRO A 49 -38.47 31.04 29.26
N GLY A 50 -38.41 31.96 28.30
CA GLY A 50 -38.78 33.37 28.53
C GLY A 50 -40.24 33.49 28.94
N ARG A 51 -40.55 34.42 29.84
CA ARG A 51 -41.94 34.66 30.28
C ARG A 51 -42.74 35.35 29.19
N ASP A 52 -43.82 34.72 28.74
CA ASP A 52 -44.85 35.36 27.92
C ASP A 52 -45.76 36.26 28.76
N GLY A 53 -46.23 37.36 28.15
CA GLY A 53 -47.10 38.35 28.77
C GLY A 53 -48.53 37.85 29.00
N THR A 54 -49.19 38.37 30.03
CA THR A 54 -50.55 37.99 30.44
C THR A 54 -51.61 38.38 29.39
N PRO A 55 -52.47 37.46 28.92
CA PRO A 55 -53.65 37.78 28.11
C PRO A 55 -54.74 38.54 28.90
N GLY A 56 -55.48 39.41 28.21
CA GLY A 56 -56.63 40.15 28.77
C GLY A 56 -57.90 39.30 28.94
N ASN A 57 -58.77 39.73 29.86
CA ASN A 57 -59.98 39.00 30.29
C ASN A 57 -61.12 38.96 29.26
N ASN A 58 -61.88 37.86 29.31
CA ASN A 58 -63.01 37.48 28.44
C ASN A 58 -64.27 38.35 28.57
N GLY A 59 -65.04 38.43 27.48
CA GLY A 59 -66.45 38.87 27.47
C GLY A 59 -67.44 37.70 27.54
N ASN A 60 -68.61 37.94 28.13
CA ASN A 60 -69.65 36.96 28.51
C ASN A 60 -70.43 36.33 27.33
N PRO A 61 -71.08 35.16 27.54
CA PRO A 61 -71.59 34.27 26.48
C PRO A 61 -72.92 34.72 25.85
N GLY A 62 -73.07 34.47 24.55
CA GLY A 62 -74.35 34.51 23.83
C GLY A 62 -75.03 33.13 23.80
N ARG A 63 -76.38 33.13 23.79
CA ARG A 63 -77.27 31.95 23.81
C ARG A 63 -77.02 30.95 22.67
N ASP A 64 -77.19 29.67 22.99
CA ASP A 64 -76.99 28.51 22.12
C ASP A 64 -77.83 28.54 20.84
N GLY A 65 -77.17 28.35 19.70
CA GLY A 65 -77.78 27.99 18.42
C GLY A 65 -77.68 26.48 18.18
N ASN A 66 -78.66 25.91 17.47
CA ASN A 66 -78.73 24.49 17.11
C ASN A 66 -77.38 23.95 16.57
N PRO A 67 -76.95 22.74 16.93
CA PRO A 67 -75.69 22.19 16.47
C PRO A 67 -75.60 22.18 14.94
N GLY A 68 -74.60 22.89 14.41
CA GLY A 68 -74.18 22.72 13.03
C GLY A 68 -73.55 21.34 12.85
N ARG A 69 -73.67 20.75 11.66
CA ARG A 69 -72.93 19.54 11.29
C ARG A 69 -71.43 19.79 11.49
N ASP A 70 -70.74 18.84 12.12
CA ASP A 70 -69.29 18.89 12.27
C ASP A 70 -68.64 19.12 10.91
N GLY A 71 -67.81 20.17 10.83
CA GLY A 71 -66.91 20.36 9.70
C GLY A 71 -65.86 19.26 9.71
N ASN A 72 -65.47 18.77 8.53
CA ASN A 72 -64.33 17.87 8.41
C ASN A 72 -63.12 18.47 9.13
N PRO A 73 -62.38 17.69 9.93
CA PRO A 73 -61.13 18.17 10.53
C PRO A 73 -60.24 18.79 9.46
N GLY A 74 -59.68 19.97 9.76
CA GLY A 74 -58.70 20.59 8.89
C GLY A 74 -57.53 19.63 8.67
N THR A 75 -57.03 19.56 7.44
CA THR A 75 -55.83 18.76 7.14
C THR A 75 -54.70 19.21 8.05
N GLU A 76 -54.05 18.26 8.70
CA GLU A 76 -52.85 18.48 9.52
C GLU A 76 -51.86 19.36 8.74
N GLY A 77 -51.38 20.43 9.38
CA GLY A 77 -50.36 21.28 8.78
C GLY A 77 -49.11 20.45 8.52
N LYS A 78 -48.54 20.54 7.31
CA LYS A 78 -47.29 19.84 6.98
C LYS A 78 -46.25 20.13 8.07
N PRO A 79 -45.56 19.12 8.61
CA PRO A 79 -44.49 19.33 9.58
C PRO A 79 -43.52 20.41 9.08
N GLY A 80 -43.09 21.28 10.00
CA GLY A 80 -42.05 22.26 9.70
C GLY A 80 -40.82 21.53 9.18
N LYS A 81 -40.17 22.07 8.15
CA LYS A 81 -38.93 21.50 7.61
C LYS A 81 -37.92 21.40 8.76
N ASP A 82 -37.29 20.23 8.91
CA ASP A 82 -36.27 20.01 9.92
C ASP A 82 -35.24 21.15 9.89
N GLY A 83 -34.83 21.59 11.08
CA GLY A 83 -33.71 22.54 11.20
C GLY A 83 -32.49 21.92 10.54
N ARG A 84 -31.74 22.71 9.75
CA ARG A 84 -30.49 22.23 9.15
C ARG A 84 -29.60 21.64 10.24
N ASP A 85 -29.09 20.45 10.00
CA ASP A 85 -28.08 19.83 10.87
C ASP A 85 -26.99 20.86 11.20
N GLY A 86 -26.62 20.94 12.47
CA GLY A 86 -25.44 21.68 12.87
C GLY A 86 -24.24 21.15 12.09
N LEU A 87 -23.42 22.05 11.53
CA LEU A 87 -22.21 21.68 10.81
C LEU A 87 -21.41 20.69 11.66
N HIS A 88 -21.20 19.49 11.13
CA HIS A 88 -20.28 18.51 11.71
C HIS A 88 -18.97 19.24 11.98
N GLY A 89 -18.44 19.12 13.20
CA GLY A 89 -17.07 19.58 13.46
C GLY A 89 -16.17 18.89 12.45
N GLN A 90 -15.50 19.67 11.60
CA GLN A 90 -14.54 19.10 10.66
C GLN A 90 -13.48 18.36 11.48
N ASP A 91 -13.43 17.05 11.31
CA ASP A 91 -12.29 16.23 11.71
C ASP A 91 -11.01 16.94 11.24
N GLY A 92 -10.01 17.02 12.10
CA GLY A 92 -8.72 17.66 11.82
C GLY A 92 -7.85 16.91 10.79
N LYS A 93 -8.43 16.47 9.67
CA LYS A 93 -7.73 15.84 8.53
C LYS A 93 -7.20 16.86 7.50
N ASP A 94 -7.55 18.14 7.62
CA ASP A 94 -7.20 19.17 6.63
C ASP A 94 -6.17 20.21 7.12
N LEU A 95 -5.31 19.88 8.10
CA LEU A 95 -4.19 20.75 8.47
C LEU A 95 -2.97 20.60 7.54
N GLN A 96 -2.96 19.62 6.65
CA GLN A 96 -1.99 19.60 5.57
C GLN A 96 -2.58 20.37 4.39
N GLY A 97 -2.09 21.59 4.19
CA GLY A 97 -2.43 22.36 3.00
C GLY A 97 -2.18 21.52 1.72
N PRO A 98 -2.85 21.85 0.60
CA PRO A 98 -2.59 21.18 -0.66
C PRO A 98 -1.07 21.11 -0.89
N PRO A 99 -0.54 19.99 -1.42
CA PRO A 99 0.87 19.90 -1.78
C PRO A 99 1.27 21.19 -2.49
N GLY A 100 2.37 21.81 -2.03
CA GLY A 100 2.83 23.06 -2.60
C GLY A 100 2.91 22.94 -4.14
N PRO A 101 2.66 24.04 -4.88
CA PRO A 101 2.82 24.01 -6.32
C PRO A 101 4.19 23.43 -6.67
N ALA A 102 4.22 22.59 -7.71
CA ALA A 102 5.48 22.04 -8.20
C ALA A 102 6.48 23.19 -8.37
N GLY A 103 7.70 23.00 -7.86
CA GLY A 103 8.74 24.00 -8.00
C GLY A 103 8.94 24.36 -9.48
N PRO A 104 9.38 25.58 -9.80
CA PRO A 104 9.76 25.90 -11.17
C PRO A 104 10.77 24.87 -11.66
N PRO A 105 10.72 24.44 -12.93
CA PRO A 105 11.71 23.53 -13.49
C PRO A 105 13.11 24.01 -13.12
N GLY A 106 13.96 23.09 -12.64
CA GLY A 106 15.36 23.39 -12.42
C GLY A 106 16.00 23.93 -13.70
N PRO A 107 17.05 24.77 -13.62
CA PRO A 107 17.74 25.24 -14.80
C PRO A 107 18.18 24.03 -15.63
N SER A 108 17.67 23.92 -16.86
CA SER A 108 18.10 22.86 -17.79
C SER A 108 19.61 22.97 -17.98
N MET A 109 20.34 21.88 -17.76
CA MET A 109 21.77 21.87 -18.06
C MET A 109 21.98 22.11 -19.55
N THR A 110 22.85 23.06 -19.89
CA THR A 110 23.24 23.30 -21.28
C THR A 110 24.20 22.20 -21.75
N ASP A 111 24.17 21.90 -23.06
CA ASP A 111 25.11 20.95 -23.70
C ASP A 111 26.58 21.22 -23.32
N ASP A 112 26.96 22.48 -23.15
CA ASP A 112 28.32 22.87 -22.78
C ASP A 112 28.63 22.56 -21.31
N ARG A 113 27.67 22.74 -20.40
CA ARG A 113 27.81 22.31 -19.01
C ARG A 113 27.91 20.79 -18.92
N ILE A 114 27.16 20.06 -19.75
CA ILE A 114 27.20 18.60 -19.83
C ILE A 114 28.57 18.12 -20.34
N LYS A 115 29.09 18.71 -21.42
CA LYS A 115 30.45 18.43 -21.92
C LYS A 115 31.51 18.69 -20.86
N GLN A 116 31.35 19.74 -20.05
CA GLN A 116 32.25 20.06 -18.96
C GLN A 116 32.18 19.00 -17.84
N LEU A 117 30.97 18.59 -17.43
CA LEU A 117 30.80 17.54 -16.43
C LEU A 117 31.31 16.17 -16.90
N ILE A 118 31.15 15.83 -18.19
CA ILE A 118 31.75 14.63 -18.77
C ILE A 118 33.29 14.73 -18.75
N LYS A 119 33.85 15.92 -18.89
CA LYS A 119 35.31 16.12 -18.79
C LYS A 119 35.81 16.04 -17.34
N GLU A 120 35.01 16.49 -16.37
CA GLU A 120 35.34 16.53 -14.94
C GLU A 120 35.07 15.19 -14.22
N HIS A 121 34.00 14.49 -14.60
CA HIS A 121 33.48 13.28 -13.93
C HIS A 121 33.26 12.08 -14.87
N GLY A 122 33.46 12.25 -16.18
CA GLY A 122 33.35 11.14 -17.12
C GLY A 122 34.41 10.08 -16.85
N LEU A 123 34.09 8.84 -17.23
CA LEU A 123 35.01 7.73 -17.10
C LEU A 123 36.35 8.08 -17.80
N PRO A 124 37.50 7.84 -17.15
CA PRO A 124 38.79 8.21 -17.72
C PRO A 124 38.98 7.58 -19.10
N ARG A 125 39.50 8.36 -20.06
CA ARG A 125 39.74 7.96 -21.47
C ARG A 125 40.63 6.72 -21.65
N ASN A 126 41.20 6.17 -20.57
CA ASN A 126 42.16 5.08 -20.59
C ASN A 126 41.63 3.80 -19.89
N THR A 127 40.32 3.54 -19.93
CA THR A 127 39.75 2.24 -19.55
C THR A 127 39.97 1.24 -20.69
N THR A 128 41.20 0.72 -20.81
CA THR A 128 41.54 -0.35 -21.77
C THR A 128 40.93 -1.70 -21.37
N GLY A 129 40.59 -1.90 -20.10
CA GLY A 129 39.69 -2.97 -19.65
C GLY A 129 38.25 -2.45 -19.66
N GLY A 130 37.36 -3.14 -20.37
CA GLY A 130 35.94 -2.80 -20.40
C GLY A 130 35.29 -2.78 -19.01
N GLY A 131 33.98 -2.54 -18.97
CA GLY A 131 33.24 -2.53 -17.71
C GLY A 131 31.76 -2.82 -17.91
N SER A 132 31.02 -2.84 -16.81
CA SER A 132 29.58 -3.08 -16.79
C SER A 132 28.88 -1.96 -16.03
N VAL A 133 27.61 -1.72 -16.35
CA VAL A 133 26.77 -0.72 -15.70
C VAL A 133 25.60 -1.44 -15.04
N TYR A 134 25.33 -1.11 -13.78
CA TYR A 134 24.16 -1.62 -13.05
C TYR A 134 23.48 -0.48 -12.29
N THR A 135 22.20 -0.66 -11.96
CA THR A 135 21.46 0.28 -11.11
C THR A 135 21.38 -0.26 -9.68
N ARG A 136 21.70 0.60 -8.72
CA ARG A 136 21.49 0.38 -7.29
C ARG A 136 20.24 1.12 -6.87
N TRP A 137 19.18 0.37 -6.60
CA TRP A 137 17.88 0.93 -6.22
C TRP A 137 17.86 1.22 -4.71
N GLY A 138 17.29 2.37 -4.34
CA GLY A 138 17.16 2.80 -2.94
C GLY A 138 18.40 3.44 -2.34
N ARG A 139 19.45 3.73 -3.11
CA ARG A 139 20.65 4.42 -2.63
C ARG A 139 21.05 5.48 -3.63
N THR A 140 21.67 6.56 -3.18
CA THR A 140 22.26 7.56 -4.10
C THR A 140 23.75 7.31 -4.37
N LYS A 141 24.37 6.33 -3.71
CA LYS A 141 25.80 6.01 -3.85
C LYS A 141 26.04 4.55 -4.26
N CYS A 142 27.07 4.32 -5.04
CA CYS A 142 27.54 2.98 -5.43
C CYS A 142 28.24 2.23 -4.29
N GLY A 143 28.49 0.93 -4.50
CA GLY A 143 29.33 0.13 -3.61
C GLY A 143 30.80 0.57 -3.65
N ALA A 144 31.61 0.08 -2.71
CA ALA A 144 33.03 0.48 -2.61
C ALA A 144 33.87 0.09 -3.85
N SER A 145 33.44 -0.91 -4.62
CA SER A 145 34.11 -1.45 -5.80
C SER A 145 33.70 -0.78 -7.13
N SER A 146 32.72 0.13 -7.11
CA SER A 146 32.14 0.74 -8.31
C SER A 146 32.14 2.26 -8.22
N LYS A 147 32.09 2.90 -9.40
CA LYS A 147 32.08 4.35 -9.53
C LYS A 147 30.67 4.83 -9.86
N LEU A 148 30.23 5.91 -9.22
CA LEU A 148 28.98 6.57 -9.54
C LEU A 148 29.06 7.20 -10.93
N LEU A 149 28.12 6.85 -11.82
CA LEU A 149 27.90 7.57 -13.07
C LEU A 149 26.95 8.74 -12.84
N TYR A 150 25.78 8.47 -12.26
CA TYR A 150 24.84 9.48 -11.81
C TYR A 150 23.90 8.92 -10.74
N GLU A 151 23.30 9.82 -9.96
CA GLU A 151 22.23 9.51 -9.00
C GLU A 151 20.93 10.21 -9.42
N GLY A 152 19.81 9.73 -8.89
CA GLY A 152 18.51 10.11 -9.43
C GLY A 152 17.32 9.68 -8.58
N TYR A 153 16.16 9.77 -9.21
CA TYR A 153 14.87 9.33 -8.69
C TYR A 153 14.49 8.02 -9.37
N THR A 154 14.11 7.02 -8.58
CA THR A 154 13.47 5.81 -9.13
C THR A 154 12.12 6.23 -9.68
N ALA A 155 11.81 5.81 -10.89
CA ALA A 155 10.57 6.13 -11.53
C ALA A 155 10.02 4.95 -12.34
N GLY A 156 8.71 4.97 -12.54
CA GLY A 156 7.99 3.94 -13.28
C GLY A 156 6.58 4.38 -13.65
N SER A 157 5.73 3.42 -14.00
CA SER A 157 4.33 3.67 -14.32
C SER A 157 3.49 3.82 -13.06
N TYR A 158 2.45 4.66 -13.15
CA TYR A 158 1.45 4.83 -12.08
C TYR A 158 0.84 3.49 -11.69
N PHE A 159 0.64 3.28 -10.39
CA PHE A 159 0.14 2.01 -9.84
C PHE A 159 -1.20 1.54 -10.44
N GLY A 160 -2.07 2.48 -10.81
CA GLY A 160 -3.38 2.19 -11.40
C GLY A 160 -3.40 2.05 -12.92
N GLN A 161 -2.28 2.32 -13.61
CA GLN A 161 -2.24 2.29 -15.07
C GLN A 161 -2.04 0.87 -15.59
N LYS A 162 -2.85 0.53 -16.61
CA LYS A 162 -2.96 -0.83 -17.16
C LYS A 162 -2.07 -1.09 -18.37
N GLY A 163 -1.46 -0.04 -18.91
CA GLY A 163 -0.57 -0.04 -20.06
C GLY A 163 0.41 1.13 -19.97
N GLY A 164 1.56 1.03 -20.64
CA GLY A 164 2.69 1.94 -20.50
C GLY A 164 4.03 1.20 -20.47
N ALA A 165 5.10 1.85 -20.02
CA ALA A 165 6.40 1.22 -19.78
C ALA A 165 6.32 0.28 -18.55
N SER A 166 6.95 -0.89 -18.60
CA SER A 166 6.86 -1.94 -17.57
C SER A 166 8.09 -2.05 -16.66
N ASN A 167 9.15 -1.29 -16.93
CA ASN A 167 10.39 -1.32 -16.17
C ASN A 167 10.53 -0.09 -15.26
N TYR A 168 11.28 -0.25 -14.17
CA TYR A 168 11.75 0.88 -13.40
C TYR A 168 12.93 1.53 -14.12
N VAL A 169 13.04 2.84 -14.03
CA VAL A 169 14.17 3.62 -14.56
C VAL A 169 14.73 4.53 -13.48
N CYS A 170 16.03 4.82 -13.59
CA CYS A 170 16.68 5.80 -12.74
C CYS A 170 16.73 7.14 -13.47
N LEU A 171 15.88 8.10 -13.11
CA LEU A 171 15.86 9.42 -13.72
C LEU A 171 16.94 10.32 -13.10
N PRO A 172 17.85 10.92 -13.88
CA PRO A 172 18.82 11.87 -13.35
C PRO A 172 18.15 13.04 -12.61
N ARG A 173 18.81 13.58 -11.58
CA ARG A 173 18.30 14.75 -10.84
C ARG A 173 18.14 15.99 -11.71
N ASP A 174 19.03 16.14 -12.69
CA ASP A 174 19.08 17.27 -13.60
C ASP A 174 18.76 16.78 -15.03
N PRO A 175 17.48 16.72 -15.43
CA PRO A 175 17.09 16.24 -16.75
C PRO A 175 17.54 17.20 -17.86
N GLN A 176 17.76 16.64 -19.05
CA GLN A 176 18.06 17.38 -20.26
C GLN A 176 16.84 17.35 -21.16
N TRP A 177 16.43 18.51 -21.65
CA TRP A 177 15.23 18.65 -22.47
C TRP A 177 15.60 18.90 -23.94
N GLY A 178 14.96 18.16 -24.84
CA GLY A 178 15.01 18.43 -26.27
C GLY A 178 14.04 19.54 -26.68
N LYS A 179 13.40 19.40 -27.83
CA LYS A 179 12.24 20.26 -28.18
C LYS A 179 11.03 19.77 -27.37
N TYR A 180 10.46 20.63 -26.55
CA TYR A 180 9.32 20.30 -25.69
C TYR A 180 8.19 21.33 -25.81
N GLN A 181 7.00 20.88 -25.43
CA GLN A 181 5.85 21.73 -25.14
C GLN A 181 5.32 21.29 -23.78
N ASP A 182 5.10 22.24 -22.88
CA ASP A 182 4.61 21.95 -21.54
C ASP A 182 3.14 21.47 -21.56
N GLY A 183 2.82 20.55 -20.65
CA GLY A 183 1.49 19.98 -20.48
C GLY A 183 1.43 18.47 -20.68
N ILE A 184 0.55 17.80 -19.95
CA ILE A 184 0.30 16.36 -20.12
C ILE A 184 -0.59 16.17 -21.35
N GLN A 185 -0.08 15.46 -22.34
CA GLN A 185 -0.87 15.05 -23.52
C GLN A 185 -1.60 13.74 -23.21
N ASN A 186 -2.92 13.69 -23.43
CA ASN A 186 -3.79 12.55 -23.09
C ASN A 186 -3.58 11.27 -23.93
N SER A 187 -2.47 11.17 -24.67
CA SER A 187 -2.18 10.08 -25.61
C SER A 187 -0.88 9.32 -25.30
N GLY A 188 -0.02 9.84 -24.41
CA GLY A 188 1.29 9.27 -24.11
C GLY A 188 1.40 8.65 -22.71
N PRO A 189 2.35 7.72 -22.48
CA PRO A 189 2.66 7.24 -21.14
C PRO A 189 3.24 8.37 -20.28
N VAL A 190 2.85 8.40 -19.01
CA VAL A 190 3.37 9.34 -18.01
C VAL A 190 4.26 8.57 -17.05
N ILE A 191 5.37 9.18 -16.65
CA ILE A 191 6.32 8.60 -15.71
C ILE A 191 6.16 9.24 -14.33
N TYR A 192 6.19 8.41 -13.29
CA TYR A 192 5.95 8.81 -11.90
C TYR A 192 7.13 8.39 -11.03
N GLY A 193 7.42 9.16 -9.98
CA GLY A 193 8.34 8.74 -8.93
C GLY A 193 7.89 7.43 -8.28
N THR A 194 8.84 6.67 -7.74
CA THR A 194 8.54 5.41 -7.04
C THR A 194 8.51 5.62 -5.55
N GLU A 195 7.43 5.18 -4.91
CA GLU A 195 7.22 5.27 -3.48
C GLU A 195 7.44 3.90 -2.82
N TYR A 196 7.95 3.93 -1.60
CA TYR A 196 8.03 2.75 -0.76
C TYR A 196 6.67 2.48 -0.11
N GLU A 197 6.12 1.29 -0.35
CA GLU A 197 4.91 0.80 0.33
C GLU A 197 5.25 -0.22 1.42
N MET A 198 6.48 -0.12 1.91
CA MET A 198 7.08 -1.01 2.90
C MET A 198 6.84 -0.43 4.29
N GLY A 199 6.29 -1.23 5.20
CA GLY A 199 5.97 -0.83 6.56
C GLY A 199 4.49 -0.76 6.96
N TYR A 200 3.59 -1.30 6.14
CA TYR A 200 2.17 -1.45 6.51
C TYR A 200 1.94 -2.51 7.59
N TYR A 201 2.85 -3.49 7.68
CA TYR A 201 2.81 -4.57 8.65
C TYR A 201 4.07 -4.53 9.50
N SER A 202 3.95 -4.78 10.81
CA SER A 202 5.04 -4.83 11.79
C SER A 202 6.14 -5.88 11.52
N ASN A 203 6.03 -6.58 10.39
CA ASN A 203 6.87 -7.69 9.96
C ASN A 203 7.70 -7.39 8.71
N ASP A 204 7.65 -6.16 8.20
CA ASP A 204 8.45 -5.74 7.05
C ASP A 204 9.96 -5.81 7.36
N PRO A 205 10.81 -6.38 6.48
CA PRO A 205 12.26 -6.45 6.70
C PRO A 205 12.89 -5.08 6.96
N PHE A 206 12.38 -4.01 6.35
CA PHE A 206 12.92 -2.65 6.54
C PHE A 206 12.47 -1.99 7.85
N GLN A 207 11.48 -2.57 8.54
CA GLN A 207 11.17 -2.24 9.94
C GLN A 207 11.95 -3.13 10.93
N ARG A 208 12.27 -4.37 10.55
CA ARG A 208 13.00 -5.34 11.39
C ARG A 208 14.50 -5.09 11.45
N ILE A 209 15.10 -4.65 10.35
CA ILE A 209 16.53 -4.36 10.23
C ILE A 209 16.70 -2.92 10.68
N ASN A 210 17.03 -2.74 11.95
CA ASN A 210 17.25 -1.44 12.61
C ASN A 210 18.31 -0.59 11.89
N VAL A 211 17.95 0.07 10.79
CA VAL A 211 18.65 1.25 10.28
C VAL A 211 17.89 2.48 10.78
N GLY A 212 17.89 2.66 12.10
CA GLY A 212 17.44 3.90 12.75
C GLY A 212 15.93 4.08 12.97
N GLY A 213 15.11 3.02 12.95
CA GLY A 213 13.67 3.10 13.25
C GLY A 213 12.87 3.96 12.26
N LYS A 214 13.41 4.18 11.06
CA LYS A 214 12.78 5.02 10.04
C LYS A 214 11.70 4.23 9.30
N ASN A 215 10.48 4.77 9.33
CA ASN A 215 9.40 4.30 8.47
C ASN A 215 9.60 4.90 7.09
N PHE A 216 9.82 4.07 6.07
CA PHE A 216 9.95 4.52 4.69
C PHE A 216 8.63 4.59 3.96
N LYS A 217 7.51 4.22 4.59
CA LYS A 217 6.19 4.30 3.96
C LYS A 217 5.95 5.69 3.37
N ASP A 218 5.49 5.71 2.12
CA ASP A 218 5.15 6.91 1.35
C ASP A 218 6.36 7.84 1.11
N HIS A 219 7.60 7.33 1.29
CA HIS A 219 8.81 8.05 0.91
C HIS A 219 9.20 7.68 -0.52
N ASP A 220 9.61 8.68 -1.28
CA ASP A 220 10.16 8.51 -2.63
C ASP A 220 11.54 7.80 -2.60
N ALA A 221 11.73 6.85 -3.51
CA ALA A 221 12.91 5.99 -3.62
C ALA A 221 14.00 6.60 -4.53
N PRO A 222 15.23 6.84 -4.04
CA PRO A 222 16.34 7.26 -4.88
C PRO A 222 16.95 6.09 -5.64
N CYS A 223 17.83 6.39 -6.59
CA CYS A 223 18.61 5.41 -7.31
C CYS A 223 20.02 5.94 -7.64
N ALA A 224 20.93 5.02 -7.91
CA ALA A 224 22.27 5.30 -8.38
C ALA A 224 22.63 4.38 -9.54
N VAL A 225 23.16 4.93 -10.62
CA VAL A 225 23.72 4.16 -11.73
C VAL A 225 25.22 4.06 -11.56
N CYS A 226 25.71 2.83 -11.52
CA CYS A 226 27.05 2.48 -11.09
C CYS A 226 27.82 1.77 -12.19
N TYR A 227 29.10 2.10 -12.32
CA TYR A 227 30.01 1.50 -13.29
C TYR A 227 31.09 0.67 -12.59
N THR A 228 31.28 -0.55 -13.05
CA THR A 228 32.34 -1.45 -12.61
C THR A 228 33.48 -1.44 -13.61
N GLN A 229 34.67 -0.99 -13.19
CA GLN A 229 35.86 -1.00 -14.05
C GLN A 229 36.47 -2.41 -14.08
N ASN A 230 36.94 -2.86 -15.25
CA ASN A 230 37.56 -4.18 -15.49
C ASN A 230 36.66 -5.39 -15.21
N ARG A 231 35.35 -5.18 -14.99
CA ARG A 231 34.36 -6.23 -14.79
C ARG A 231 33.24 -6.00 -15.78
N THR A 232 33.18 -6.82 -16.82
CA THR A 232 32.40 -6.60 -18.04
C THR A 232 30.97 -7.12 -17.95
N SER A 233 30.65 -7.84 -16.87
CA SER A 233 29.33 -8.42 -16.64
C SER A 233 28.82 -8.10 -15.24
N HIS A 234 27.50 -7.99 -15.12
CA HIS A 234 26.82 -7.99 -13.84
C HIS A 234 25.59 -8.90 -13.91
N VAL A 235 25.14 -9.35 -12.74
CA VAL A 235 23.94 -10.19 -12.60
C VAL A 235 23.22 -9.83 -11.31
N MET A 236 21.89 -9.79 -11.36
CA MET A 236 21.02 -9.82 -10.18
C MET A 236 20.58 -11.26 -9.95
N ILE A 237 20.84 -11.79 -8.76
CA ILE A 237 20.44 -13.14 -8.37
C ILE A 237 19.37 -13.02 -7.27
N PRO A 238 18.11 -13.39 -7.55
CA PRO A 238 17.05 -13.37 -6.55
C PRO A 238 17.23 -14.50 -5.54
N ALA A 239 16.65 -14.32 -4.35
CA ALA A 239 16.73 -15.22 -3.19
C ALA A 239 18.14 -15.49 -2.66
N TRP A 240 19.14 -14.70 -3.05
CA TRP A 240 20.53 -14.80 -2.59
C TRP A 240 20.92 -13.52 -1.82
N LYS A 241 21.92 -13.62 -0.93
CA LYS A 241 22.55 -12.47 -0.24
C LYS A 241 24.04 -12.32 -0.56
N THR A 242 24.65 -13.35 -1.10
CA THR A 242 26.09 -13.44 -1.36
C THR A 242 26.32 -13.81 -2.81
N CYS A 243 27.42 -13.34 -3.39
CA CYS A 243 27.76 -13.69 -4.77
C CYS A 243 28.34 -15.10 -4.89
N PRO A 244 28.21 -15.74 -6.07
CA PRO A 244 28.94 -16.96 -6.39
C PRO A 244 30.45 -16.75 -6.25
N ALA A 245 31.21 -17.85 -6.15
CA ALA A 245 32.67 -17.78 -6.12
C ALA A 245 33.23 -16.97 -7.32
N GLU A 246 34.26 -16.16 -7.06
CA GLU A 246 34.91 -15.26 -8.02
C GLU A 246 34.07 -14.09 -8.55
N TRP A 247 32.81 -13.95 -8.12
CA TRP A 247 32.01 -12.77 -8.39
C TRP A 247 32.17 -11.76 -7.27
N THR A 248 32.25 -10.48 -7.62
CA THR A 248 32.34 -9.41 -6.63
C THR A 248 30.96 -8.94 -6.24
N LEU A 249 30.71 -8.82 -4.93
CA LEU A 249 29.50 -8.23 -4.37
C LEU A 249 29.46 -6.72 -4.64
N GLU A 250 28.41 -6.26 -5.29
CA GLU A 250 28.14 -4.83 -5.47
C GLU A 250 27.17 -4.31 -4.41
N TYR A 251 26.04 -4.99 -4.22
CA TYR A 251 25.13 -4.80 -3.09
C TYR A 251 24.17 -5.98 -2.95
N HIS A 252 23.45 -6.05 -1.83
CA HIS A 252 22.35 -7.00 -1.63
C HIS A 252 21.20 -6.34 -0.88
N GLY A 253 20.04 -6.99 -0.91
CA GLY A 253 18.86 -6.53 -0.19
C GLY A 253 17.65 -7.40 -0.48
N TYR A 254 16.52 -6.79 -0.84
CA TYR A 254 15.25 -7.47 -1.02
C TYR A 254 14.67 -7.25 -2.42
N LEU A 255 14.07 -8.30 -2.95
CA LEU A 255 13.37 -8.23 -4.23
C LEU A 255 12.08 -7.43 -4.03
N VAL A 256 11.86 -6.44 -4.89
CA VAL A 256 10.66 -5.59 -4.87
C VAL A 256 10.00 -5.52 -6.23
N ALA A 257 8.69 -5.28 -6.24
CA ALA A 257 7.88 -5.05 -7.43
C ALA A 257 6.60 -4.26 -7.07
N GLN A 258 5.75 -3.97 -8.06
CA GLN A 258 4.41 -3.44 -7.80
C GLN A 258 3.51 -4.45 -7.06
N PHE A 259 2.40 -3.96 -6.51
CA PHE A 259 1.43 -4.79 -5.82
C PHE A 259 0.82 -5.83 -6.75
N TYR A 260 0.50 -7.02 -6.25
CA TYR A 260 0.09 -8.17 -7.08
C TYR A 260 -1.15 -7.95 -7.94
N SER A 261 -2.02 -7.00 -7.60
CA SER A 261 -3.22 -6.66 -8.40
C SER A 261 -2.96 -5.59 -9.46
N GLN A 262 -1.75 -5.03 -9.51
CA GLN A 262 -1.32 -4.01 -10.46
C GLN A 262 -0.64 -4.66 -11.68
N TYR A 263 -0.43 -3.90 -12.74
CA TYR A 263 0.06 -4.45 -14.01
C TYR A 263 1.55 -4.79 -13.95
N ARG A 264 1.97 -5.70 -14.85
CA ARG A 264 3.31 -6.30 -14.85
C ARG A 264 4.41 -5.25 -14.74
N THR A 265 5.18 -5.36 -13.67
CA THR A 265 6.45 -4.65 -13.50
C THR A 265 7.60 -5.62 -13.43
N GLU A 266 8.78 -5.08 -13.69
CA GLU A 266 10.05 -5.77 -13.47
C GLU A 266 10.30 -5.99 -11.97
N PHE A 267 10.87 -7.14 -11.62
CA PHE A 267 11.42 -7.37 -10.28
C PHE A 267 12.79 -6.72 -10.19
N VAL A 268 12.98 -5.84 -9.21
CA VAL A 268 14.27 -5.16 -8.98
C VAL A 268 14.81 -5.49 -7.60
N CYS A 269 16.14 -5.44 -7.47
CA CYS A 269 16.81 -5.62 -6.19
C CYS A 269 16.91 -4.28 -5.46
N LEU A 270 16.15 -4.10 -4.39
CA LEU A 270 16.25 -2.93 -3.53
C LEU A 270 17.34 -3.16 -2.48
N ASP A 271 18.20 -2.17 -2.28
CA ASP A 271 19.26 -2.22 -1.27
C ASP A 271 18.71 -2.44 0.15
N GLU A 272 19.41 -3.22 0.98
CA GLU A 272 18.98 -3.51 2.36
C GLU A 272 18.94 -2.27 3.28
N ALA A 273 19.68 -1.21 2.94
CA ALA A 273 19.75 0.03 3.71
C ALA A 273 19.25 1.23 2.88
N PRO A 274 17.96 1.28 2.52
CA PRO A 274 17.44 2.29 1.62
C PRO A 274 17.54 3.70 2.22
N GLU A 275 17.65 4.67 1.33
CA GLU A 275 17.57 6.10 1.59
C GLU A 275 16.22 6.62 1.09
N ALA A 276 15.76 7.75 1.64
CA ALA A 276 14.58 8.45 1.14
C ALA A 276 15.00 9.74 0.43
N VAL A 277 14.28 10.11 -0.62
CA VAL A 277 14.42 11.42 -1.24
C VAL A 277 13.88 12.48 -0.28
N ARG A 278 14.67 13.52 -0.01
CA ARG A 278 14.27 14.63 0.87
C ARG A 278 13.05 15.35 0.28
N GLY A 279 11.99 15.51 1.08
CA GLY A 279 10.75 16.17 0.66
C GLY A 279 9.79 15.28 -0.16
N GLY A 280 10.13 14.00 -0.32
CA GLY A 280 9.29 12.99 -0.96
C GLY A 280 8.44 12.18 0.02
N GLU A 281 8.16 12.71 1.20
CA GLU A 281 7.53 12.01 2.34
C GLU A 281 6.01 12.17 2.32
N ILE A 282 5.41 12.07 1.13
CA ILE A 282 3.96 12.21 0.93
C ILE A 282 3.45 11.16 -0.03
N ASN A 283 2.27 10.61 0.27
CA ASN A 283 1.62 9.65 -0.60
C ASN A 283 1.03 10.35 -1.84
N ARG A 284 1.64 10.13 -3.00
CA ARG A 284 1.18 10.57 -4.33
C ARG A 284 0.69 9.41 -5.19
N ASN A 285 0.83 8.18 -4.70
CA ASN A 285 0.55 6.93 -5.39
C ASN A 285 1.21 6.89 -6.78
N GLY A 286 2.54 7.02 -6.83
CA GLY A 286 3.30 6.96 -8.07
C GLY A 286 3.45 5.53 -8.61
N ALA A 287 4.67 5.17 -8.98
CA ALA A 287 5.08 3.77 -9.03
C ALA A 287 5.33 3.26 -7.60
N LEU A 288 5.24 1.97 -7.33
CA LEU A 288 5.30 1.46 -5.95
C LEU A 288 6.28 0.31 -5.78
N PHE A 289 6.99 0.30 -4.66
CA PHE A 289 7.81 -0.82 -4.21
C PHE A 289 7.16 -1.57 -3.06
N TYR A 290 6.77 -2.81 -3.33
CA TYR A 290 6.38 -3.82 -2.35
C TYR A 290 7.42 -4.93 -2.29
N VAL A 291 7.73 -5.39 -1.08
CA VAL A 291 8.61 -6.55 -0.89
C VAL A 291 7.95 -7.81 -1.45
N VAL A 292 8.71 -8.57 -2.23
CA VAL A 292 8.25 -9.83 -2.79
C VAL A 292 8.38 -10.93 -1.74
N GLN A 293 7.28 -11.67 -1.53
CA GLN A 293 7.25 -12.85 -0.66
C GLN A 293 7.18 -14.13 -1.50
N ALA A 294 7.82 -15.19 -1.00
CA ALA A 294 7.74 -16.50 -1.61
C ALA A 294 6.38 -17.15 -1.37
N LYS A 295 5.77 -17.68 -2.43
CA LYS A 295 4.61 -18.58 -2.35
C LYS A 295 5.09 -19.99 -2.70
N CYS A 296 5.34 -20.83 -1.69
CA CYS A 296 5.85 -22.18 -1.93
C CYS A 296 4.70 -23.20 -2.04
N GLY A 297 4.94 -24.32 -2.73
CA GLY A 297 3.92 -25.37 -2.96
C GLY A 297 3.07 -25.17 -4.23
N GLN A 298 3.13 -24.01 -4.87
CA GLN A 298 2.52 -23.73 -6.18
C GLN A 298 3.57 -23.76 -7.30
N ALA A 299 4.30 -24.88 -7.40
CA ALA A 299 5.48 -25.09 -8.27
C ALA A 299 6.81 -24.47 -7.81
N LEU A 300 6.79 -23.53 -6.86
CA LEU A 300 8.01 -23.15 -6.13
C LEU A 300 8.29 -24.21 -5.03
N PRO A 301 9.44 -24.92 -5.05
CA PRO A 301 9.66 -26.06 -4.19
C PRO A 301 9.94 -25.64 -2.73
N CYS A 302 9.10 -26.10 -1.80
CA CYS A 302 9.45 -26.18 -0.38
C CYS A 302 10.35 -27.42 -0.16
N PRO A 303 11.37 -27.43 0.73
CA PRO A 303 11.65 -26.46 1.80
C PRO A 303 12.66 -25.36 1.43
N ASN A 304 13.23 -25.39 0.22
CA ASN A 304 14.24 -24.41 -0.20
C ASN A 304 13.69 -22.98 -0.20
N TYR A 305 12.40 -22.84 -0.52
CA TYR A 305 11.63 -21.62 -0.30
C TYR A 305 10.65 -21.83 0.85
N VAL A 306 10.39 -20.75 1.61
CA VAL A 306 9.49 -20.76 2.76
C VAL A 306 8.29 -19.86 2.46
N GLU A 307 7.10 -20.42 2.61
CA GLU A 307 5.83 -19.72 2.43
C GLU A 307 5.80 -18.39 3.21
N GLY A 308 5.44 -17.30 2.52
CA GLY A 308 5.31 -15.96 3.07
C GLY A 308 6.62 -15.25 3.39
N ARG A 309 7.79 -15.89 3.18
CA ARG A 309 9.09 -15.28 3.49
C ARG A 309 9.51 -14.29 2.40
N GLU A 310 9.99 -13.13 2.82
CA GLU A 310 10.52 -12.11 1.93
C GLU A 310 11.75 -12.61 1.16
N LEU A 311 11.76 -12.43 -0.15
CA LEU A 311 12.85 -12.84 -1.01
C LEU A 311 13.95 -11.80 -1.00
N THR A 312 15.16 -12.23 -0.66
CA THR A 312 16.35 -11.39 -0.79
C THR A 312 16.81 -11.29 -2.25
N CYS A 313 17.82 -10.49 -2.50
CA CYS A 313 18.50 -10.43 -3.79
C CYS A 313 19.94 -9.95 -3.59
N VAL A 314 20.80 -10.27 -4.55
CA VAL A 314 22.18 -9.78 -4.61
C VAL A 314 22.51 -9.34 -6.03
N VAL A 315 23.26 -8.25 -6.15
CA VAL A 315 23.86 -7.80 -7.41
C VAL A 315 25.36 -8.04 -7.35
N CYS A 316 25.85 -8.73 -8.37
CA CYS A 316 27.23 -9.19 -8.48
C CYS A 316 27.84 -8.75 -9.81
N SER A 317 29.15 -8.56 -9.86
CA SER A 317 29.88 -8.27 -11.10
C SER A 317 31.14 -9.11 -11.28
N LYS A 318 31.52 -9.34 -12.54
CA LYS A 318 32.70 -10.10 -12.98
C LYS A 318 33.29 -9.52 -14.26
#